data_AF-A0A345UJ32-F1
#
_entry.id   AF-A0A345UJ32-F1
#
_cell.length_a   1.000
_cell.length_b   1.000
_cell.length_c   1.000
_cell.angle_alpha   90.00
_cell.angle_beta   90.00
_cell.angle_gamma   90.00
#
_symmetry.space_group_name_H-M   'P 1'
#
loop_
_entity.id
_entity.type
_entity.pdbx_description
1 polymer ?
#
loop_
_entity_poly.entity_id
_entity_poly.type
_entity_poly.pdbx_seq_one_letter_code
_entity_poly.pdbx_strand_id
1 'polypeptide(L)'
;MTSVRLPKELEQKLDSLAEAKQISRSALIKEALVAYLEQEESHSQPYLVGEPLFGNYGSGTTDNAVSYKTKLRQKLARKHNKSYPY
;
A
#
# COMPACT_ATOMS: atom_id res chain seq x y z
N MET A 1 -22.57 -21.30 13.87
CA MET A 1 -21.92 -20.58 15.00
C MET A 1 -20.51 -21.10 15.11
N THR A 2 -19.53 -20.21 15.02
CA THR A 2 -18.12 -20.54 15.22
C THR A 2 -17.79 -20.27 16.68
N SER A 3 -17.28 -21.25 17.42
CA SER A 3 -16.83 -21.06 18.81
C SER A 3 -15.32 -20.88 18.85
N VAL A 4 -14.85 -19.79 19.42
CA VAL A 4 -13.42 -19.53 19.64
C VAL A 4 -13.17 -19.50 21.14
N ARG A 5 -12.14 -20.23 21.59
CA ARG A 5 -11.75 -20.23 23.00
C ARG A 5 -10.81 -19.07 23.25
N LEU A 6 -11.20 -18.17 24.17
CA LEU A 6 -10.39 -17.05 24.58
C LEU A 6 -9.73 -17.34 25.93
N PRO A 7 -8.48 -16.91 26.15
CA PRO A 7 -7.89 -16.84 27.48
C PRO A 7 -8.74 -15.96 28.41
N LYS A 8 -8.78 -16.30 29.70
CA LYS A 8 -9.59 -15.59 30.70
C LYS A 8 -9.30 -14.09 30.77
N GLU A 9 -8.04 -13.70 30.58
CA GLU A 9 -7.63 -12.30 30.55
C GLU A 9 -8.23 -11.52 29.37
N LEU A 10 -8.36 -12.17 28.21
CA LEU A 10 -8.96 -11.54 27.03
C LEU A 10 -10.48 -11.45 27.16
N GLU A 11 -11.14 -12.45 27.77
CA GLU A 11 -12.57 -12.37 28.08
C GLU A 11 -12.88 -11.19 29.01
N GLN A 12 -12.07 -10.98 30.06
CA GLN A 12 -12.25 -9.85 30.98
C GLN A 12 -12.09 -8.49 30.29
N LYS A 13 -11.10 -8.36 29.40
CA LYS A 13 -10.91 -7.14 28.61
C LYS A 13 -12.06 -6.91 27.64
N LEU A 14 -12.54 -7.98 27.00
CA LEU A 14 -13.68 -7.93 26.07
C LEU A 14 -14.95 -7.46 26.80
N ASP A 15 -15.20 -7.99 27.99
CA ASP A 15 -16.34 -7.62 28.83
C ASP A 15 -16.29 -6.16 29.26
N SER A 16 -15.13 -5.72 29.75
CA SER A 16 -14.91 -4.32 30.16
C SER A 16 -15.14 -3.35 29.00
N LEU A 17 -14.68 -3.70 27.79
CA LEU A 17 -14.87 -2.89 26.59
C LEU A 17 -16.33 -2.90 26.09
N ALA A 18 -16.99 -4.05 26.14
CA ALA A 18 -18.40 -4.19 25.76
C ALA A 18 -19.30 -3.34 26.68
N GLU A 19 -19.05 -3.36 27.98
CA GLU A 19 -19.74 -2.53 28.97
C GLU A 19 -19.49 -1.03 28.73
N ALA A 20 -18.23 -0.62 28.53
CA ALA A 20 -17.88 0.77 28.28
C ALA A 20 -18.54 1.33 27.01
N LYS A 21 -18.68 0.51 25.97
CA LYS A 21 -19.32 0.87 24.70
C LYS A 21 -20.83 0.63 24.67
N GLN A 22 -21.41 0.04 25.72
CA GLN A 22 -22.81 -0.40 25.78
C GLN A 22 -23.26 -1.23 24.57
N ILE A 23 -22.40 -2.15 24.13
CA ILE A 23 -22.72 -3.08 23.03
C ILE A 23 -22.52 -4.52 23.49
N SER A 24 -23.18 -5.47 22.81
CA SER A 24 -23.01 -6.88 23.13
C SER A 24 -21.61 -7.38 22.75
N ARG A 25 -21.14 -8.41 23.45
CA ARG A 25 -19.87 -9.09 23.15
C ARG A 25 -19.79 -9.53 21.68
N SER A 26 -20.89 -10.08 21.16
CA SER A 26 -20.97 -10.54 19.78
C SER A 26 -20.89 -9.40 18.77
N ALA A 27 -21.49 -8.24 19.06
CA ALA A 27 -21.40 -7.06 18.22
C ALA A 27 -19.97 -6.51 18.19
N LEU A 28 -19.33 -6.38 19.36
CA LEU A 28 -17.94 -5.95 19.47
C LEU A 28 -16.97 -6.88 18.72
N ILE A 29 -17.13 -8.20 18.87
CA ILE A 29 -16.31 -9.20 18.15
C ILE A 29 -16.53 -9.05 16.64
N LYS A 30 -17.77 -8.90 16.18
CA LYS A 30 -18.08 -8.73 14.76
C LYS A 30 -17.42 -7.49 14.18
N GLU A 31 -17.52 -6.35 14.86
CA GLU A 31 -16.91 -5.09 14.45
C GLU A 31 -15.38 -5.21 14.38
N ALA A 32 -14.76 -5.80 15.39
CA ALA A 32 -13.31 -6.02 15.41
C ALA A 32 -12.84 -6.93 14.27
N LEU A 33 -13.63 -7.97 13.94
CA LEU A 33 -13.30 -8.90 12.86
C LEU A 33 -13.40 -8.24 11.49
N VAL A 34 -14.42 -7.40 11.27
CA VAL A 34 -14.56 -6.60 10.05
C VAL A 34 -13.38 -5.64 9.91
N ALA A 35 -13.07 -4.88 10.96
CA ALA A 35 -11.96 -3.94 10.94
C ALA A 35 -10.61 -4.63 10.68
N TYR A 36 -10.40 -5.82 11.25
CA TYR A 36 -9.18 -6.60 11.01
C TYR A 36 -9.07 -7.07 9.56
N LEU A 37 -10.16 -7.56 8.97
CA LEU A 37 -10.18 -7.99 7.57
C LEU A 37 -9.95 -6.82 6.60
N GLU A 38 -10.60 -5.68 6.84
CA GLU A 38 -10.41 -4.48 6.03
C GLU A 38 -8.97 -3.96 6.12
N GLN A 39 -8.37 -4.00 7.31
CA GLN A 39 -6.97 -3.64 7.51
C GLN A 39 -6.04 -4.55 6.70
N GLU A 40 -6.29 -5.85 6.71
CA GLU A 40 -5.45 -6.82 5.99
C GLU A 40 -5.64 -6.76 4.47
N GLU A 41 -6.85 -6.47 3.99
CA GLU A 41 -7.09 -6.16 2.58
C GLU A 41 -6.36 -4.88 2.15
N SER A 42 -6.36 -3.86 3.02
CA SER A 42 -5.68 -2.58 2.77
C SER A 42 -4.15 -2.76 2.73
N HIS A 43 -3.58 -3.56 3.64
CA HIS A 43 -2.16 -3.93 3.60
C HIS A 43 -1.80 -4.78 2.38
N SER A 44 -2.74 -5.57 1.85
CA SER A 44 -2.55 -6.38 0.65
C SER A 44 -2.58 -5.59 -0.66
N GLN A 45 -2.75 -4.26 -0.63
CA GLN A 45 -2.61 -3.39 -1.81
C GLN A 45 -1.31 -2.56 -1.76
N PRO A 46 -0.12 -3.16 -1.98
CA PRO A 46 1.16 -2.45 -2.03
C PRO A 46 1.15 -1.22 -2.94
N TYR A 47 0.34 -1.27 -4.01
CA TYR A 47 0.18 -0.18 -4.96
C TYR A 47 -0.40 1.09 -4.30
N LEU A 48 -1.44 0.96 -3.47
CA LEU A 48 -2.06 2.09 -2.78
C LEU A 48 -1.16 2.66 -1.67
N VAL A 49 -0.44 1.78 -0.96
CA VAL A 49 0.55 2.21 0.04
C VAL A 49 1.72 2.97 -0.59
N GLY A 50 2.12 2.58 -1.80
CA GLY A 50 3.18 3.24 -2.55
C GLY A 50 2.75 4.46 -3.37
N GLU A 51 1.44 4.66 -3.62
CA GLU A 51 0.90 5.77 -4.41
C GLU A 51 1.48 7.14 -4.05
N PRO A 52 1.56 7.55 -2.77
CA PRO A 52 2.16 8.84 -2.40
C PRO A 52 3.69 8.89 -2.55
N LEU A 53 4.36 7.75 -2.75
CA LEU A 53 5.80 7.66 -3.01
C LEU A 53 6.11 7.63 -4.51
N PHE A 54 5.16 7.17 -5.33
CA PHE A 54 5.25 7.24 -6.79
C PHE A 54 4.98 8.68 -7.26
N GLY A 55 5.79 9.19 -8.20
CA GLY A 55 5.57 10.53 -8.79
C GLY A 55 6.19 11.72 -8.07
N ASN A 56 6.67 11.60 -6.82
CA ASN A 56 7.37 12.70 -6.12
C ASN A 56 8.68 13.13 -6.81
N TYR A 57 9.32 12.21 -7.53
CA TYR A 57 10.44 12.48 -8.44
C TYR A 57 10.01 12.22 -9.89
N GLY A 58 8.86 12.77 -10.29
CA GLY A 58 8.47 12.80 -11.69
C GLY A 58 9.52 13.56 -12.48
N SER A 59 10.25 12.89 -13.37
CA SER A 59 11.25 13.51 -14.25
C SER A 59 10.68 14.52 -15.27
N GLY A 60 9.47 15.05 -15.01
CA GLY A 60 8.68 15.94 -15.88
C GLY A 60 8.32 15.34 -17.24
N THR A 61 8.70 14.08 -17.49
CA THR A 61 8.67 13.45 -18.81
C THR A 61 7.95 12.11 -18.71
N THR A 62 6.68 12.12 -19.13
CA THR A 62 5.79 10.95 -19.18
C THR A 62 6.15 9.99 -20.32
N ASP A 63 6.92 10.45 -21.30
CA ASP A 63 7.26 9.71 -22.52
C ASP A 63 8.54 8.88 -22.45
N ASN A 64 9.16 8.72 -21.28
CA ASN A 64 10.43 7.99 -21.16
C ASN A 64 10.35 6.53 -21.63
N ALA A 65 9.21 5.87 -21.44
CA ALA A 65 9.03 4.49 -21.91
C ALA A 65 8.86 4.43 -23.45
N VAL A 66 8.09 5.36 -24.03
CA VAL A 66 7.76 5.38 -25.47
C VAL A 66 8.96 5.85 -26.30
N SER A 67 9.65 6.89 -25.82
CA SER A 67 10.79 7.51 -26.50
C SER A 67 12.16 6.97 -26.05
N TYR A 68 12.19 5.89 -25.26
CA TYR A 68 13.44 5.33 -24.71
C TYR A 68 14.49 5.08 -25.81
N LYS A 69 14.08 4.40 -26.88
CA LYS A 69 14.96 4.02 -27.99
C LYS A 69 15.47 5.23 -28.79
N THR A 70 14.64 6.28 -28.95
CA THR A 70 15.03 7.49 -29.68
C THR A 70 16.02 8.34 -28.86
N LYS A 71 15.76 8.51 -27.55
CA LYS A 71 16.68 9.19 -26.61
C LYS A 71 18.03 8.47 -26.51
N LEU A 72 18.03 7.13 -26.45
CA LEU A 72 19.26 6.33 -26.42
C LEU A 72 20.09 6.53 -27.69
N ARG A 73 19.45 6.46 -28.87
CA ARG A 73 20.12 6.70 -30.17
C ARG A 73 20.71 8.11 -30.25
N GLN A 74 19.98 9.14 -29.82
CA GLN A 74 20.49 10.51 -29.79
C GLN A 74 21.70 10.67 -28.85
N LYS A 75 21.66 10.04 -27.67
CA LYS A 75 22.77 10.08 -26.70
C LYS A 75 24.02 9.40 -27.26
N LEU A 76 23.87 8.26 -27.95
CA LEU A 76 24.96 7.55 -28.62
C LEU A 76 25.52 8.35 -29.80
N ALA A 77 24.66 8.89 -30.65
CA ALA A 77 25.05 9.75 -31.77
C ALA A 77 25.84 10.98 -31.30
N ARG A 78 25.39 11.67 -30.24
CA ARG A 78 26.11 12.81 -29.65
C ARG A 78 27.49 12.43 -29.11
N LYS A 79 27.64 11.22 -28.57
CA LYS A 79 28.94 10.70 -28.10
C LYS A 79 29.88 10.39 -29.27
N HIS A 80 29.33 9.90 -30.38
CA HIS A 80 30.08 9.52 -31.58
C HIS A 80 30.41 10.73 -32.48
N ASN A 81 29.56 11.77 -32.50
CA ASN A 81 29.76 13.00 -33.26
C ASN A 81 30.75 13.99 -32.62
N LYS A 82 31.47 13.58 -31.57
CA LYS A 82 32.67 14.29 -31.08
C LYS A 82 33.94 13.93 -31.88
N SER A 83 33.81 13.20 -32.98
CA SER A 83 34.90 12.90 -33.90
C SER A 83 34.97 13.95 -35.01
N TYR A 84 35.74 15.01 -34.71
CA TYR A 84 36.45 15.96 -35.60
C TYR A 84 35.66 16.78 -36.64
N PRO A 85 35.71 18.13 -36.57
CA PRO A 85 35.42 18.97 -37.73
C PRO A 85 36.58 18.85 -38.74
N TYR A 86 36.26 18.57 -40.00
CA TYR A 86 37.10 18.93 -41.15
C TYR A 86 36.69 20.30 -41.65
#